data_AF-A0A1J3GNT9-F1
#
_entry.id   AF-A0A1J3GNT9-F1
#
_cell.length_a   1.000
_cell.length_b   1.000
_cell.length_c   1.000
_cell.angle_alpha   90.00
_cell.angle_beta   90.00
_cell.angle_gamma   90.00
#
_symmetry.space_group_name_H-M   'P 1'
#
loop_
_entity.id
_entity.type
_entity.pdbx_description
1 polymer ?
#
loop_
_entity_poly.entity_id
_entity_poly.type
_entity_poly.pdbx_seq_one_letter_code
_entity_poly.pdbx_strand_id
1 'polypeptide(L)'
;FFFFFSIFVGVEMAERFAYYGISSNMIMYLTGPLGQSTAAAAANVNAWIGTMSFLPLLWAFVADAFLGRFRTIVISSSLYILGLGLLSFSAMVPSHSEDQNQLQVTLFFCSLYLIAVGQGGYNPCIKSFGADQFDANDLTEAKAKSSYFNWLMFGSCVSIFTTRLVSNYIQENL
;
A
#
# COMPACT_ATOMS: atom_id res chain seq x y z
N PHE A 1 -13.52 -9.14 -20.62
CA PHE A 1 -12.15 -9.60 -20.30
C PHE A 1 -11.12 -8.47 -20.31
N PHE A 2 -10.84 -7.82 -21.44
CA PHE A 2 -9.86 -6.74 -21.56
C PHE A 2 -10.07 -5.54 -20.61
N PHE A 3 -11.32 -5.13 -20.39
CA PHE A 3 -11.60 -4.01 -19.48
C PHE A 3 -11.26 -4.31 -18.01
N PHE A 4 -11.60 -5.52 -17.53
CA PHE A 4 -11.27 -5.98 -16.19
C PHE A 4 -9.75 -6.06 -15.99
N PHE A 5 -9.04 -6.62 -16.97
CA PHE A 5 -7.58 -6.69 -16.99
C PHE A 5 -6.92 -5.32 -16.74
N SER A 6 -7.33 -4.29 -17.50
CA SER A 6 -6.76 -2.95 -17.38
C SER A 6 -7.04 -2.31 -16.03
N ILE A 7 -8.22 -2.57 -15.44
CA ILE A 7 -8.56 -2.10 -14.09
C ILE A 7 -7.63 -2.72 -13.05
N PHE A 8 -7.43 -4.04 -13.08
CA PHE A 8 -6.54 -4.71 -12.10
C PHE A 8 -5.10 -4.18 -12.19
N VAL A 9 -4.58 -4.00 -13.40
CA VAL A 9 -3.24 -3.42 -13.60
C VAL A 9 -3.20 -1.98 -13.07
N GLY A 10 -4.22 -1.16 -13.38
CA GLY A 10 -4.30 0.22 -12.90
C GLY A 10 -4.37 0.32 -11.37
N VAL A 11 -5.14 -0.55 -10.71
CA VAL A 11 -5.24 -0.58 -9.24
C VAL A 11 -3.91 -1.01 -8.61
N GLU A 12 -3.24 -2.04 -9.14
CA GLU A 12 -1.89 -2.42 -8.66
C GLU A 12 -0.91 -1.25 -8.85
N MET A 13 -0.93 -0.58 -10.00
CA MET A 13 -0.07 0.57 -10.26
C MET A 13 -0.31 1.70 -9.25
N ALA A 14 -1.58 2.02 -8.95
CA ALA A 14 -1.94 3.04 -7.98
C ALA A 14 -1.54 2.66 -6.55
N GLU A 15 -1.72 1.40 -6.16
CA GLU A 15 -1.28 0.88 -4.85
C GLU A 15 0.24 0.98 -4.69
N ARG A 16 1.00 0.57 -5.71
CA ARG A 16 2.47 0.69 -5.70
C ARG A 16 2.89 2.13 -5.62
N PHE A 17 2.22 3.02 -6.35
CA PHE A 17 2.51 4.44 -6.32
C PHE A 17 2.31 5.03 -4.92
N ALA A 18 1.17 4.74 -4.30
CA ALA A 18 0.86 5.20 -2.95
C ALA A 18 1.86 4.62 -1.92
N TYR A 19 2.15 3.32 -1.97
CA TYR A 19 3.09 2.68 -1.05
C TYR A 19 4.48 3.30 -1.09
N TYR A 20 5.07 3.42 -2.29
CA TYR A 20 6.42 3.97 -2.42
C TYR A 20 6.45 5.48 -2.17
N GLY A 21 5.36 6.21 -2.44
CA GLY A 21 5.22 7.63 -2.13
C GLY A 21 5.15 7.90 -0.64
N ILE A 22 4.45 7.06 0.13
CA ILE A 22 4.43 7.14 1.59
C ILE A 22 5.82 6.79 2.13
N SER A 23 6.41 5.68 1.67
CA SER A 23 7.71 5.20 2.14
C SER A 23 8.83 6.22 1.91
N SER A 24 8.86 6.93 0.76
CA SER A 24 9.89 7.93 0.46
C SER A 24 9.78 9.17 1.34
N ASN A 25 8.57 9.62 1.64
CA ASN A 25 8.33 10.84 2.41
C ASN A 25 8.33 10.63 3.92
N MET A 26 8.21 9.39 4.39
CA MET A 26 8.06 9.10 5.82
C MET A 26 9.27 9.53 6.66
N ILE A 27 10.51 9.31 6.18
CA ILE A 27 11.71 9.77 6.90
C ILE A 27 11.68 11.28 7.09
N MET A 28 11.43 12.02 6.01
CA MET A 28 11.38 13.49 6.02
C MET A 28 10.28 14.01 6.96
N TYR A 29 9.11 13.37 6.97
CA TYR A 29 8.02 13.74 7.86
C TYR A 29 8.35 13.47 9.33
N LEU A 30 8.98 12.33 9.64
CA LEU A 30 9.39 11.97 11.00
C LEU A 30 10.51 12.87 11.53
N THR A 31 11.48 13.24 10.70
CA THR A 31 12.62 14.07 11.14
C THR A 31 12.32 15.57 11.11
N GLY A 32 11.44 16.03 10.21
CA GLY A 32 11.05 17.43 10.08
C GLY A 32 9.93 17.79 11.06
N PRO A 33 8.65 17.71 10.64
CA PRO A 33 7.48 18.06 11.47
C PRO A 33 7.44 17.41 12.86
N LEU A 34 7.84 16.14 12.98
CA LEU A 34 7.83 15.42 14.26
C LEU A 34 9.13 15.58 15.07
N GLY A 35 10.19 16.15 14.48
CA GLY A 35 11.46 16.39 15.16
C GLY A 35 12.18 15.13 15.69
N GLN A 36 11.89 13.94 15.16
CA GLN A 36 12.60 12.73 15.56
C GLN A 36 14.05 12.73 15.07
N SER A 37 14.94 12.08 15.80
CA SER A 37 16.30 11.83 15.30
C SER A 37 16.25 10.92 14.07
N THR A 38 17.22 11.06 13.16
CA THR A 38 17.32 10.21 11.97
C THR A 38 17.35 8.71 12.31
N ALA A 39 17.99 8.35 13.43
CA ALA A 39 18.02 6.97 13.91
C ALA A 39 16.64 6.47 14.37
N ALA A 40 15.88 7.29 15.11
CA ALA A 40 14.53 6.94 15.54
C ALA A 40 13.55 6.87 14.36
N ALA A 41 13.65 7.82 13.41
CA ALA A 41 12.85 7.82 12.20
C ALA A 41 13.11 6.56 11.35
N ALA A 42 14.38 6.19 11.15
CA ALA A 42 14.75 4.96 10.44
C ALA A 42 14.24 3.70 11.15
N ALA A 43 14.29 3.67 12.48
CA ALA A 43 13.73 2.55 13.26
C ALA A 43 12.22 2.40 13.05
N ASN A 44 11.47 3.51 13.08
CA ASN A 44 10.02 3.52 12.81
C ASN A 44 9.69 3.08 11.38
N VAL A 45 10.50 3.50 10.40
CA VAL A 45 10.35 3.07 9.00
C VAL A 45 10.58 1.57 8.85
N ASN A 46 11.64 1.06 9.45
CA ASN A 46 11.94 -0.38 9.41
C ASN A 46 10.86 -1.21 10.14
N ALA A 47 10.33 -0.71 11.26
CA ALA A 47 9.24 -1.36 11.98
C ALA A 47 7.96 -1.42 11.12
N TRP A 48 7.63 -0.35 10.42
CA TRP A 48 6.49 -0.29 9.52
C TRP A 48 6.64 -1.26 8.33
N ILE A 49 7.81 -1.25 7.65
CA ILE A 49 8.12 -2.20 6.57
C ILE A 49 8.08 -3.65 7.06
N GLY A 50 8.62 -3.92 8.26
CA GLY A 50 8.57 -5.24 8.88
C GLY A 50 7.14 -5.70 9.15
N THR A 51 6.30 -4.79 9.67
CA THR A 51 4.88 -5.06 9.93
C THR A 51 4.13 -5.39 8.63
N MET A 52 4.35 -4.61 7.58
CA MET A 52 3.76 -4.85 6.24
C MET A 52 4.23 -6.16 5.60
N SER A 53 5.43 -6.62 5.94
CA SER A 53 5.96 -7.90 5.45
C SER A 53 5.36 -9.10 6.20
N PHE A 54 4.99 -8.92 7.47
CA PHE A 54 4.45 -9.97 8.33
C PHE A 54 2.93 -10.13 8.21
N LEU A 55 2.21 -9.01 8.06
CA LEU A 55 0.74 -8.99 7.99
C LEU A 55 0.13 -9.86 6.88
N PRO A 56 0.72 -10.01 5.68
CA PRO A 56 0.21 -10.92 4.66
C PRO A 56 0.10 -12.37 5.13
N LEU A 57 1.02 -12.82 5.99
CA LEU A 57 0.98 -14.19 6.55
C LEU A 57 -0.23 -14.37 7.49
N LEU A 58 -0.48 -13.37 8.34
CA LEU A 58 -1.64 -13.36 9.22
C LEU A 58 -2.94 -13.30 8.43
N TRP A 59 -3.01 -12.43 7.43
CA TRP A 59 -4.18 -12.28 6.57
C TRP A 59 -4.45 -13.52 5.72
N ALA A 60 -3.41 -14.20 5.21
CA ALA A 60 -3.58 -15.45 4.48
C ALA A 60 -4.25 -16.52 5.36
N PHE A 61 -3.77 -16.70 6.59
CA PHE A 61 -4.40 -17.61 7.54
C PHE A 61 -5.86 -17.25 7.81
N VAL A 62 -6.15 -15.97 8.06
CA VAL A 62 -7.51 -15.48 8.33
C VAL A 62 -8.44 -15.65 7.12
N ALA A 63 -7.94 -15.38 5.91
CA ALA A 63 -8.68 -15.51 4.66
C ALA A 63 -9.03 -16.97 4.37
N ASP A 64 -8.08 -17.88 4.57
CA ASP A 64 -8.27 -19.31 4.29
C ASP A 64 -9.11 -20.01 5.37
N ALA A 65 -9.01 -19.59 6.64
CA ALA A 65 -9.71 -20.25 7.74
C ALA A 65 -11.13 -19.73 8.01
N PHE A 66 -11.40 -18.43 7.82
CA PHE A 66 -12.64 -17.81 8.32
C PHE A 66 -13.42 -16.96 7.30
N LEU A 67 -12.73 -16.09 6.58
CA LEU A 67 -13.38 -15.01 5.82
C LEU A 67 -13.63 -15.35 4.34
N GLY A 68 -12.81 -16.22 3.75
CA GLY A 68 -12.75 -16.41 2.31
C GLY A 68 -12.03 -15.25 1.59
N ARG A 69 -11.58 -15.51 0.36
CA ARG A 69 -10.75 -14.57 -0.42
C ARG A 69 -11.48 -13.26 -0.72
N PHE A 70 -12.72 -13.31 -1.22
CA PHE A 70 -13.45 -12.10 -1.64
C PHE A 70 -13.75 -11.15 -0.48
N ARG A 71 -14.23 -11.66 0.67
CA ARG A 71 -14.53 -10.81 1.84
C ARG A 71 -13.27 -10.17 2.40
N THR A 72 -12.16 -10.91 2.40
CA THR A 72 -10.86 -10.39 2.83
C THR A 72 -10.39 -9.23 1.94
N ILE A 73 -10.57 -9.34 0.62
CA ILE A 73 -10.25 -8.24 -0.33
C ILE A 73 -11.08 -7.01 0.02
N VAL A 74 -12.40 -7.14 0.16
CA VAL A 74 -13.28 -6.00 0.42
C VAL A 74 -12.91 -5.31 1.74
N ILE A 75 -12.77 -6.07 2.83
CA ILE A 75 -12.41 -5.52 4.14
C ILE A 75 -11.04 -4.83 4.09
N SER A 76 -10.04 -5.50 3.51
CA SER A 76 -8.67 -4.98 3.43
C SER A 76 -8.58 -3.73 2.57
N SER A 77 -9.28 -3.68 1.43
CA SER A 77 -9.37 -2.49 0.59
C SER A 77 -10.07 -1.33 1.29
N SER A 78 -11.15 -1.59 2.05
CA SER A 78 -11.81 -0.55 2.85
C SER A 78 -10.88 0.02 3.92
N LEU A 79 -10.14 -0.83 4.64
CA LEU A 79 -9.15 -0.39 5.64
C LEU A 79 -8.02 0.42 5.00
N TYR A 80 -7.55 0.02 3.83
CA TYR A 80 -6.52 0.74 3.09
C TYR A 80 -6.98 2.16 2.67
N ILE A 81 -8.18 2.29 2.11
CA ILE A 81 -8.75 3.59 1.72
C ILE A 81 -8.96 4.48 2.95
N LEU A 82 -9.48 3.93 4.05
CA LEU A 82 -9.63 4.66 5.31
C LEU A 82 -8.27 5.14 5.84
N GLY A 83 -7.23 4.29 5.77
CA GLY A 83 -5.88 4.64 6.17
C GLY A 83 -5.31 5.79 5.35
N LEU A 84 -5.46 5.76 4.02
CA LEU A 84 -5.05 6.87 3.15
C LEU A 84 -5.81 8.16 3.47
N GLY A 85 -7.13 8.07 3.68
CA GLY A 85 -7.94 9.23 4.07
C GLY A 85 -7.51 9.85 5.39
N LEU A 86 -7.23 9.03 6.40
CA LEU A 86 -6.72 9.48 7.70
C LEU A 86 -5.32 10.10 7.59
N LEU A 87 -4.46 9.53 6.74
CA LEU A 87 -3.12 10.07 6.49
C LEU A 87 -3.20 11.45 5.84
N SER A 88 -4.01 11.59 4.79
CA SER A 88 -4.26 12.90 4.15
C SER A 88 -4.85 13.91 5.13
N PHE A 89 -5.79 13.48 5.99
CA PHE A 89 -6.35 14.33 7.02
C PHE A 89 -5.28 14.78 8.03
N SER A 90 -4.40 13.87 8.50
CA SER A 90 -3.32 14.21 9.43
C SER A 90 -2.32 15.23 8.88
N ALA A 91 -2.15 15.29 7.56
CA ALA A 91 -1.30 16.27 6.89
C ALA A 91 -1.97 17.65 6.75
N MET A 92 -3.30 17.72 6.76
CA MET A 92 -4.07 18.97 6.63
C MET A 92 -4.35 19.67 7.96
N VAL A 93 -4.25 18.97 9.09
CA VAL A 93 -4.49 19.55 10.42
C VAL A 93 -3.38 20.56 10.76
N PRO A 94 -3.70 21.86 10.95
CA PRO A 94 -2.70 22.87 11.31
C PRO A 94 -2.17 22.62 12.72
N SER A 95 -0.85 22.65 12.88
CA SER A 95 -0.17 22.58 14.18
C SER A 95 -0.26 23.94 14.89
N HIS A 96 -1.40 24.21 15.54
CA HIS A 96 -1.63 25.47 16.26
C HIS A 96 -1.94 25.24 17.74
N SER A 97 -1.14 24.41 18.41
CA SER A 97 -0.97 24.30 19.88
C SER A 97 -0.15 23.06 20.25
N GLU A 98 0.54 23.07 21.40
CA GLU A 98 1.36 21.93 21.85
C GLU A 98 0.54 20.63 22.04
N ASP A 99 -0.75 20.73 22.41
CA ASP A 99 -1.66 19.58 22.54
C ASP A 99 -2.14 19.02 21.18
N GLN A 100 -2.25 19.85 20.14
CA GLN A 100 -2.64 19.40 18.79
C GLN A 100 -1.56 18.55 18.12
N ASN A 101 -0.30 18.70 18.54
CA ASN A 101 0.81 17.91 18.00
C ASN A 101 0.68 16.42 18.34
N GLN A 102 0.26 16.07 19.57
CA GLN A 102 0.06 14.67 19.97
C GLN A 102 -1.06 13.98 19.19
N LEU A 103 -2.15 14.70 18.91
CA LEU A 103 -3.26 14.17 18.13
C LEU A 103 -2.85 13.94 16.67
N GLN A 104 -2.09 14.87 16.07
CA GLN A 104 -1.54 14.70 14.73
C GLN A 104 -0.61 13.48 14.65
N VAL A 105 0.31 13.32 15.60
CA VAL A 105 1.24 12.17 15.66
C VAL A 105 0.48 10.86 15.82
N THR A 106 -0.51 10.82 16.71
CA THR A 106 -1.32 9.61 16.94
C THR A 106 -2.11 9.25 15.69
N LEU A 107 -2.75 10.22 15.03
CA LEU A 107 -3.45 10.01 13.76
C LEU A 107 -2.51 9.54 12.65
N PHE A 108 -1.30 10.10 12.58
CA PHE A 108 -0.29 9.69 11.62
C PHE A 108 0.13 8.23 11.81
N PHE A 109 0.49 7.81 13.04
CA PHE A 109 0.84 6.40 13.28
C PHE A 109 -0.37 5.46 13.11
N CYS A 110 -1.56 5.85 13.58
CA CYS A 110 -2.79 5.08 13.36
C CYS A 110 -3.04 4.87 11.86
N SER A 111 -2.92 5.92 11.05
CA SER A 111 -3.14 5.82 9.60
C SER A 111 -2.08 4.94 8.94
N LEU A 112 -0.79 5.07 9.29
CA LEU A 112 0.27 4.20 8.78
C LEU A 112 0.03 2.72 9.08
N TYR A 113 -0.36 2.37 10.30
CA TYR A 113 -0.64 0.98 10.65
C TYR A 113 -1.95 0.48 10.04
N LEU A 114 -2.95 1.33 9.86
CA LEU A 114 -4.19 0.97 9.15
C LEU A 114 -3.91 0.68 7.66
N ILE A 115 -3.07 1.49 7.02
CA ILE A 115 -2.56 1.25 5.66
C ILE A 115 -1.80 -0.07 5.61
N ALA A 116 -0.93 -0.36 6.58
CA ALA A 116 -0.20 -1.63 6.64
C ALA A 116 -1.15 -2.84 6.74
N VAL A 117 -2.17 -2.76 7.59
CA VAL A 117 -3.19 -3.81 7.74
C VAL A 117 -3.98 -4.00 6.45
N GLY A 118 -4.47 -2.91 5.83
CA GLY A 118 -5.22 -2.99 4.58
C GLY A 118 -4.38 -3.53 3.42
N GLN A 119 -3.14 -3.09 3.30
CA GLN A 119 -2.23 -3.56 2.25
C GLN A 119 -1.86 -5.04 2.42
N GLY A 120 -1.63 -5.47 3.65
CA GLY A 120 -1.23 -6.84 3.97
C GLY A 120 -2.27 -7.88 3.54
N GLY A 121 -3.57 -7.57 3.70
CA GLY A 121 -4.65 -8.48 3.29
C GLY A 121 -5.06 -8.35 1.82
N TYR A 122 -4.98 -7.14 1.27
CA TYR A 122 -5.34 -6.88 -0.12
C TYR A 122 -4.38 -7.57 -1.12
N ASN A 123 -3.06 -7.39 -0.93
CA ASN A 123 -2.03 -7.80 -1.90
C ASN A 123 -2.03 -9.30 -2.26
N PRO A 124 -2.08 -10.25 -1.30
CA PRO A 124 -2.08 -11.67 -1.64
C PRO A 124 -3.42 -12.13 -2.23
N CYS A 125 -4.54 -11.60 -1.72
CA CYS A 125 -5.87 -12.02 -2.15
C CYS A 125 -6.24 -11.50 -3.54
N ILE A 126 -5.86 -10.26 -3.90
CA ILE A 126 -6.16 -9.70 -5.23
C ILE A 126 -5.43 -10.46 -6.34
N LYS A 127 -4.18 -10.87 -6.10
CA LYS A 127 -3.34 -11.59 -7.08
C LYS A 127 -3.82 -13.02 -7.29
N SER A 128 -4.18 -13.71 -6.22
CA SER A 128 -4.80 -15.04 -6.32
C SER A 128 -6.17 -14.96 -7.00
N PHE A 129 -7.02 -14.01 -6.62
CA PHE A 129 -8.33 -13.81 -7.25
C PHE A 129 -8.24 -13.49 -8.75
N GLY A 130 -7.27 -12.67 -9.16
CA GLY A 130 -7.00 -12.39 -10.57
C GLY A 130 -6.52 -13.64 -11.33
N ALA A 131 -5.70 -14.48 -10.68
CA ALA A 131 -5.23 -15.74 -11.25
C ALA A 131 -6.34 -16.79 -11.42
N ASP A 132 -7.34 -16.76 -10.56
CA ASP A 132 -8.50 -17.65 -10.55
C ASP A 132 -9.51 -17.32 -11.68
N GLN A 133 -9.36 -16.18 -12.37
CA GLN A 133 -10.22 -15.80 -13.52
C GLN A 133 -9.88 -16.53 -14.82
N PHE A 134 -8.80 -17.33 -14.84
CA PHE A 134 -8.32 -18.03 -16.03
C PHE A 134 -8.39 -19.54 -15.78
N ASP A 135 -9.00 -20.30 -16.69
CA ASP A 135 -8.99 -21.76 -16.64
C ASP A 135 -7.59 -22.30 -16.97
N ALA A 136 -7.11 -23.22 -16.15
CA ALA A 136 -5.82 -23.87 -16.33
C ALA A 136 -5.88 -24.98 -17.40
N ASN A 137 -7.07 -25.49 -17.72
CA ASN A 137 -7.25 -26.59 -18.67
C ASN A 137 -7.33 -26.10 -20.13
N ASP A 138 -7.56 -24.81 -20.36
CA ASP A 138 -7.51 -24.20 -21.69
C ASP A 138 -6.11 -23.59 -21.95
N LEU A 139 -5.43 -24.10 -22.97
CA LEU A 139 -4.11 -23.62 -23.40
C LEU A 139 -4.10 -22.12 -23.76
N THR A 140 -5.21 -21.61 -24.29
CA THR A 140 -5.37 -20.20 -24.67
C THR A 140 -5.46 -19.32 -23.44
N GLU A 141 -6.27 -19.72 -22.45
CA GLU A 141 -6.43 -18.97 -21.20
C GLU A 141 -5.18 -19.07 -20.32
N ALA A 142 -4.50 -20.22 -20.29
CA ALA A 142 -3.22 -20.38 -19.61
C ALA A 142 -2.14 -19.43 -20.16
N LYS A 143 -2.08 -19.25 -21.49
CA LYS A 143 -1.17 -18.27 -22.11
C LYS A 143 -1.59 -16.83 -21.79
N ALA A 144 -2.89 -16.54 -21.77
CA ALA A 144 -3.42 -15.23 -21.39
C ALA A 144 -3.10 -14.88 -19.93
N LYS A 145 -3.14 -15.87 -19.02
CA LYS A 145 -2.76 -15.72 -17.61
C LYS A 145 -1.30 -15.30 -17.45
N SER A 146 -0.39 -15.92 -18.22
CA SER A 146 1.03 -15.53 -18.22
C SER A 146 1.21 -14.09 -18.74
N SER A 147 0.52 -13.72 -19.82
CA SER A 147 0.54 -12.35 -20.33
C SER A 147 0.02 -11.34 -19.29
N TYR A 148 -1.03 -11.70 -18.53
CA TYR A 148 -1.55 -10.90 -17.43
C TYR A 148 -0.52 -10.62 -16.34
N PHE A 149 0.17 -11.66 -15.85
CA PHE A 149 1.23 -11.45 -14.87
C PHE A 149 2.39 -10.62 -15.42
N ASN A 150 2.76 -10.80 -16.69
CA ASN A 150 3.80 -9.98 -17.32
C ASN A 150 3.42 -8.49 -17.34
N TRP A 151 2.19 -8.16 -17.73
CA TRP A 151 1.70 -6.77 -17.73
C TRP A 151 1.56 -6.18 -16.32
N LEU A 152 1.11 -6.98 -15.35
CA LEU A 152 1.07 -6.59 -13.93
C LEU A 152 2.45 -6.20 -13.41
N MET A 153 3.46 -7.05 -13.68
CA MET A 153 4.84 -6.79 -13.27
C MET A 153 5.42 -5.58 -13.99
N PHE A 154 5.18 -5.45 -15.29
CA PHE A 154 5.61 -4.29 -16.07
C PHE A 154 5.01 -2.99 -15.51
N GLY A 155 3.69 -2.95 -15.30
CA GLY A 155 3.00 -1.80 -14.72
C GLY A 155 3.54 -1.45 -13.32
N SER A 156 3.80 -2.46 -12.50
CA SER A 156 4.40 -2.27 -11.17
C SER A 156 5.78 -1.62 -11.26
N CYS A 157 6.65 -2.09 -12.15
CA CYS A 157 7.97 -1.49 -12.37
C CYS A 157 7.88 -0.03 -12.82
N VAL A 158 6.99 0.27 -13.77
CA VAL A 158 6.75 1.65 -14.23
C VAL A 158 6.28 2.53 -13.07
N SER A 159 5.32 2.05 -12.28
CA SER A 159 4.81 2.79 -11.11
C SER A 159 5.90 3.09 -10.10
N ILE A 160 6.72 2.10 -9.74
CA ILE A 160 7.84 2.29 -8.79
C ILE A 160 8.82 3.32 -9.32
N PHE A 161 9.20 3.22 -10.60
CA PHE A 161 10.12 4.16 -11.24
C PHE A 161 9.57 5.59 -11.22
N THR A 162 8.33 5.78 -11.68
CA THR A 162 7.66 7.10 -11.67
C THR A 162 7.56 7.66 -10.25
N THR A 163 7.20 6.84 -9.26
CA THR A 163 7.07 7.28 -7.87
C THR A 163 8.38 7.76 -7.28
N ARG A 164 9.48 7.03 -7.56
CA ARG A 164 10.82 7.41 -7.09
C ARG A 164 11.28 8.71 -7.75
N LEU A 165 11.05 8.88 -9.05
CA LEU A 165 11.36 10.13 -9.75
C LEU A 165 10.58 11.32 -9.19
N VAL A 166 9.25 11.17 -9.04
CA VAL A 166 8.39 12.23 -8.51
C VAL A 166 8.76 12.56 -7.06
N SER A 167 8.99 11.55 -6.22
CA SER A 167 9.38 11.75 -4.82
C SER A 167 10.71 12.49 -4.71
N ASN A 168 11.75 12.05 -5.45
CA ASN A 168 13.05 12.71 -5.42
C ASN A 168 12.94 14.16 -5.91
N TYR A 169 12.19 14.40 -6.99
CA TYR A 169 11.96 15.75 -7.51
C TYR A 169 11.30 16.65 -6.45
N ILE A 170 10.26 16.15 -5.76
CA ILE A 170 9.58 16.90 -4.69
C ILE A 170 10.56 17.17 -3.54
N GLN A 171 11.37 16.18 -3.13
CA GLN A 171 12.30 16.30 -2.01
C GLN A 171 13.49 17.23 -2.30
N GLU A 172 13.89 17.38 -3.56
CA GLU A 172 14.99 18.28 -3.96
C GLU A 172 14.53 19.73 -4.18
N ASN A 173 13.25 19.96 -4.47
CA ASN A 173 12.70 21.29 -4.80
C ASN A 173 11.89 21.94 -3.66
N LEU A 174 11.73 21.26 -2.52
CA LEU A 174 11.16 21.78 -1.26
C LEU A 174 12.25 21.98 -0.22
#